data_AF-A0A3C1A5K2-F1
#
_entry.id   AF-A0A3C1A5K2-F1
#
_cell.length_a   1.000
_cell.length_b   1.000
_cell.length_c   1.000
_cell.angle_alpha   90.00
_cell.angle_beta   90.00
_cell.angle_gamma   90.00
#
_symmetry.space_group_name_H-M   'P 1'
#
loop_
_entity.id
_entity.type
_entity.pdbx_description
1 polymer ?
#
loop_
_entity_poly.entity_id
_entity_poly.type
_entity_poly.pdbx_seq_one_letter_code
_entity_poly.pdbx_strand_id
1 'polypeptide(L)' 'MGKYKGFGGSGMNQNKKVPNVVKQAQLMQEKMESVQAEVEKQEVEATAGGGVVTVKMSGKKEVKAVTIKPEAVDPDDV' A
#
# COMPACT_ATOMS: atom_id res chain seq x y z
N MET A 1 5.70 -27.25 43.98
CA MET A 1 4.49 -26.40 43.96
C MET A 1 4.83 -25.03 44.58
N GLY A 2 5.42 -24.14 43.78
CA GLY A 2 5.87 -22.81 44.21
C GLY A 2 4.79 -21.76 43.93
N LYS A 3 4.53 -20.90 44.90
CA LYS A 3 3.37 -20.01 44.98
C LYS A 3 3.72 -18.67 44.33
N TYR A 4 3.14 -18.36 43.16
CA TYR A 4 3.26 -17.03 42.55
C TYR A 4 2.36 -16.03 43.28
N LYS A 5 2.98 -15.04 43.93
CA LYS A 5 2.36 -13.92 44.64
C LYS A 5 2.67 -12.64 43.88
N GLY A 6 1.62 -11.97 43.39
CA GLY A 6 1.61 -10.52 43.17
C GLY A 6 1.86 -10.02 41.74
N PHE A 7 0.88 -10.15 40.84
CA PHE A 7 0.67 -9.12 39.81
C PHE A 7 -0.12 -7.96 40.46
N GLY A 8 0.64 -7.08 41.10
CA GLY A 8 0.14 -5.84 41.72
C GLY A 8 1.05 -4.68 41.30
N GLY A 9 1.08 -4.37 40.01
CA GLY A 9 1.77 -3.22 39.46
C GLY A 9 0.79 -2.06 39.24
N SER A 10 0.60 -1.26 40.29
CA SER A 10 -0.17 -0.03 40.29
C SER A 10 0.51 1.03 39.40
N GLY A 11 -0.25 1.75 38.57
CA GLY A 11 0.29 2.92 37.86
C GLY A 11 -0.41 3.44 36.59
N MET A 12 -1.68 3.10 36.32
CA MET A 12 -2.41 3.68 35.18
C MET A 12 -3.05 5.04 35.56
N ASN A 13 -2.24 6.09 35.64
CA ASN A 13 -2.73 7.48 35.68
C ASN A 13 -2.41 8.18 34.34
N GLN A 14 -3.21 7.90 33.30
CA GLN A 14 -3.02 8.47 31.95
C GLN A 14 -4.10 9.49 31.53
N ASN A 15 -4.92 10.02 32.44
CA ASN A 15 -6.16 10.72 32.07
C ASN A 15 -6.03 12.19 31.59
N LYS A 16 -4.87 12.62 31.05
CA LYS A 16 -4.72 13.94 30.39
C LYS A 16 -4.17 13.90 28.96
N LYS A 17 -3.73 12.74 28.47
CA LYS A 17 -3.22 12.60 27.08
C LYS A 17 -4.12 11.76 26.16
N VAL A 18 -5.09 11.03 26.72
CA VAL A 18 -5.99 10.16 25.95
C VAL A 18 -6.81 10.88 24.87
N PRO A 19 -7.40 12.07 25.08
CA PRO A 19 -8.24 12.71 24.06
C PRO A 19 -7.49 13.06 22.78
N ASN A 20 -6.24 13.51 22.90
CA ASN A 20 -5.40 13.86 21.75
C ASN A 20 -4.86 12.62 21.05
N VAL A 21 -4.54 11.56 21.80
CA VAL A 21 -4.06 10.29 21.23
C VAL A 21 -5.17 9.57 20.46
N VAL A 22 -6.42 9.58 20.95
CA VAL A 22 -7.55 8.97 20.24
C VAL A 22 -7.86 9.69 18.92
N LYS A 23 -7.85 11.04 18.92
CA LYS A 23 -8.02 11.82 17.67
C LYS A 23 -6.89 11.57 16.66
N GLN A 24 -5.65 11.50 17.14
CA GLN A 24 -4.51 11.18 16.27
C GLN A 24 -4.59 9.75 15.71
N ALA A 25 -5.06 8.79 16.50
CA ALA A 25 -5.24 7.41 16.05
C ALA A 25 -6.34 7.30 14.98
N GLN A 26 -7.47 8.00 15.14
CA GLN A 26 -8.54 8.06 14.14
C GLN A 26 -8.04 8.65 12.81
N LEU A 27 -7.32 9.79 12.87
CA LEU A 27 -6.73 10.40 11.69
C LEU A 27 -5.67 9.50 11.02
N MET A 28 -4.92 8.72 11.81
CA MET A 28 -3.96 7.77 11.27
C MET A 28 -4.64 6.59 10.57
N GLN A 29 -5.78 6.10 11.10
CA GLN A 29 -6.57 5.04 10.48
C GLN A 29 -7.12 5.48 9.11
N GLU A 30 -7.78 6.64 9.04
CA GLU A 30 -8.25 7.19 7.76
C GLU A 30 -7.11 7.42 6.76
N LYS A 31 -5.97 7.96 7.22
CA LYS A 31 -4.81 8.18 6.35
C LYS A 31 -4.19 6.88 5.85
N MET A 32 -4.15 5.82 6.66
CA MET A 32 -3.65 4.52 6.22
C MET A 32 -4.55 3.94 5.12
N GLU A 33 -5.87 4.01 5.29
CA GLU A 33 -6.83 3.54 4.29
C GLU A 33 -6.72 4.35 2.98
N SER A 34 -6.60 5.67 3.07
CA SER A 34 -6.45 6.53 1.88
C SER A 34 -5.14 6.28 1.15
N VAL A 35 -4.03 6.16 1.90
CA VAL A 35 -2.69 5.90 1.32
C VAL A 35 -2.66 4.53 0.66
N GLN A 36 -3.25 3.51 1.30
CA GLN A 36 -3.36 2.19 0.70
C GLN A 36 -4.14 2.25 -0.62
N ALA A 37 -5.29 2.95 -0.66
CA ALA A 37 -6.06 3.12 -1.89
C ALA A 37 -5.33 3.92 -2.98
N GLU A 38 -4.51 4.92 -2.61
CA GLU A 38 -3.69 5.68 -3.55
C GLU A 38 -2.54 4.85 -4.12
N VAL A 39 -1.80 4.12 -3.28
CA VAL A 39 -0.73 3.21 -3.71
C VAL A 39 -1.26 2.17 -4.69
N GLU A 40 -2.47 1.70 -4.47
CA GLU A 40 -3.14 0.76 -5.36
C GLU A 40 -3.53 1.36 -6.72
N LYS A 41 -3.85 2.65 -6.75
CA LYS A 41 -4.20 3.39 -7.97
C LYS A 41 -2.99 3.97 -8.69
N GLN A 42 -1.82 4.02 -8.06
CA GLN A 42 -0.61 4.47 -8.73
C GLN A 42 -0.32 3.57 -9.92
N GLU A 43 -0.09 4.18 -11.08
CA GLU A 43 0.26 3.51 -12.31
C GLU A 43 1.75 3.70 -12.58
N VAL A 44 2.43 2.61 -12.90
CA VAL A 44 3.80 2.60 -13.37
C VAL A 44 3.80 2.21 -14.85
N GLU A 45 4.56 2.95 -15.65
CA GLU A 45 4.75 2.68 -17.07
C GLU A 45 6.15 2.11 -17.30
N ALA A 46 6.22 0.97 -17.99
CA ALA A 46 7.47 0.34 -18.38
C ALA A 46 7.50 0.17 -19.89
N THR A 47 8.67 0.39 -20.49
CA THR A 47 8.87 0.23 -21.93
C THR A 47 9.95 -0.81 -22.24
N ALA A 48 9.80 -1.51 -23.35
CA ALA A 48 10.75 -2.49 -23.85
C ALA A 48 10.97 -2.32 -25.37
N GLY A 49 12.08 -2.87 -25.88
CA GLY A 49 12.43 -2.85 -27.30
C GLY A 49 12.64 -1.45 -27.89
N GLY A 50 13.17 -0.50 -27.10
CA GLY A 50 13.33 0.89 -27.55
C GLY A 50 12.02 1.70 -27.54
N GLY A 51 10.98 1.24 -26.85
CA GLY A 51 9.69 1.93 -26.75
C GLY A 51 8.64 1.44 -27.75
N VAL A 52 8.85 0.25 -28.34
CA VAL A 52 7.85 -0.42 -29.19
C VAL A 52 6.82 -1.20 -28.38
N VAL A 53 7.17 -1.63 -27.17
CA VAL A 53 6.22 -2.21 -26.20
C VAL A 53 6.14 -1.29 -24.99
N THR A 54 4.94 -0.89 -24.61
CA THR A 54 4.65 -0.13 -23.40
C THR A 54 3.63 -0.89 -22.57
N VAL A 55 3.93 -1.11 -21.29
CA VAL A 55 3.03 -1.76 -20.33
C VAL A 55 2.71 -0.77 -19.21
N LYS A 56 1.43 -0.59 -18.93
CA LYS A 56 0.95 0.12 -17.74
C LYS A 56 0.52 -0.88 -16.69
N MET A 57 1.11 -0.81 -15.51
CA MET A 57 0.77 -1.65 -14.36
C MET A 57 0.33 -0.78 -13.19
N SER A 58 -0.61 -1.26 -12.39
CA SER A 58 -0.96 -0.63 -11.12
C SER A 58 0.00 -1.04 -10.00
N GLY A 59 -0.02 -0.31 -8.87
CA GLY A 59 0.72 -0.67 -7.66
C GLY A 59 0.35 -2.02 -7.05
N LYS A 60 -0.80 -2.61 -7.44
CA LYS A 60 -1.19 -3.99 -7.13
C LYS A 60 -0.52 -5.05 -8.01
N LYS A 61 0.35 -4.65 -8.94
CA LYS A 61 0.92 -5.50 -9.99
C LYS A 61 -0.12 -6.03 -10.99
N GLU A 62 -1.29 -5.40 -11.08
CA GLU A 62 -2.24 -5.69 -12.16
C GLU A 62 -1.85 -4.92 -13.42
N VAL A 63 -1.82 -5.60 -14.56
CA VAL A 63 -1.65 -4.97 -15.88
C VAL A 63 -2.93 -4.25 -16.26
N LYS A 64 -2.86 -2.94 -16.49
CA LYS A 64 -4.00 -2.11 -16.92
C LYS A 64 -4.05 -1.95 -18.43
N ALA A 65 -2.89 -1.83 -19.08
CA ALA A 65 -2.82 -1.70 -20.53
C ALA A 65 -1.50 -2.24 -21.06
N VAL A 66 -1.56 -2.80 -22.27
CA VAL A 66 -0.39 -3.18 -23.07
C VAL A 66 -0.56 -2.52 -24.44
N THR A 67 0.41 -1.73 -24.84
CA THR A 67 0.48 -1.09 -26.16
C THR A 67 1.67 -1.64 -26.89
N ILE A 68 1.43 -2.18 -28.09
CA ILE A 68 2.47 -2.70 -28.97
C ILE A 68 2.39 -1.91 -30.26
N LYS A 69 3.49 -1.30 -30.68
CA LYS A 69 3.56 -0.60 -31.96
C LYS A 69 3.59 -1.62 -33.11
N PRO A 70 2.99 -1.30 -34.27
CA PRO A 70 3.01 -2.18 -35.44
C PRO A 70 4.43 -2.55 -35.89
N GLU A 71 5.39 -1.66 -35.63
CA GLU A 71 6.83 -1.85 -35.89
C GLU A 71 7.42 -3.09 -35.19
N ALA A 72 6.80 -3.55 -34.10
CA ALA A 72 7.20 -4.73 -33.35
C ALA A 72 6.38 -5.98 -33.67
N VAL A 73 5.41 -5.89 -34.59
CA VAL A 73 4.57 -7.02 -35.01
C VAL A 73 4.81 -7.27 -36.49
N ASP A 74 5.53 -8.34 -36.80
CA ASP A 74 5.61 -8.84 -38.16
C ASP A 74 4.27 -9.51 -38.51
N PRO A 75 3.55 -9.09 -39.58
CA PRO A 75 2.31 -9.73 -39.98
C PRO A 75 2.45 -11.22 -40.35
N ASP A 76 3.67 -11.69 -40.62
CA ASP A 76 3.94 -13.11 -40.87
C ASP A 76 4.06 -13.96 -39.57
N ASP A 77 4.09 -13.34 -38.38
CA ASP A 77 4.25 -14.00 -37.06
C ASP A 77 2.93 -14.18 -36.25
N VAL A 78 1.77 -13.75 -36.77
CA VAL A 78 0.45 -13.78 -36.07
C VAL A 78 -0.53 -14.85 -36.58
#